data_AF-A0A3R8R0V5-F1
#
_entry.id   AF-A0A3R8R0V5-F1
#
_cell.length_a   1.000
_cell.length_b   1.000
_cell.length_c   1.000
_cell.angle_alpha   90.00
_cell.angle_beta   90.00
_cell.angle_gamma   90.00
#
_symmetry.space_group_name_H-M   'P 1'
#
loop_
_entity.id
_entity.type
_entity.pdbx_description
1 polymer ?
#
loop_
_entity_poly.entity_id
_entity_poly.type
_entity_poly.pdbx_seq_one_letter_code
_entity_poly.pdbx_strand_id
1 'polypeptide(L)'
;MWDKQIDSLEVSYATLVTAMEEGLERGREEGLEKGLERGREEGLIYSARNFLLAGVDIDIISNSLNLPLERVLQLQNELNANT
;
A
#
# COMPACT_ATOMS: atom_id res chain seq x y z
N MET A 1 -21.81 -45.94 17.51
CA MET A 1 -22.53 -44.84 16.83
C MET A 1 -22.26 -43.48 17.51
N TRP A 2 -21.12 -43.32 18.20
CA TRP A 2 -20.69 -42.07 18.83
C TRP A 2 -19.53 -41.42 18.06
N ASP A 3 -18.67 -42.23 17.45
CA ASP A 3 -17.48 -41.79 16.70
C ASP A 3 -17.84 -40.84 15.53
N LYS A 4 -18.86 -41.16 14.74
CA LYS A 4 -19.26 -40.32 13.58
C LYS A 4 -19.68 -38.89 13.95
N GLN A 5 -20.20 -38.67 15.16
CA GLN A 5 -20.60 -37.32 15.61
C GLN A 5 -19.38 -36.53 16.12
N ILE A 6 -18.43 -37.20 16.78
CA ILE A 6 -17.16 -36.60 17.20
C ILE A 6 -16.32 -36.21 15.97
N ASP A 7 -16.22 -37.10 14.97
CA ASP A 7 -15.50 -36.83 13.71
C ASP A 7 -16.08 -35.61 12.98
N SER A 8 -17.41 -35.47 12.96
CA SER A 8 -18.08 -34.31 12.34
C SER A 8 -17.83 -33.00 13.08
N LEU A 9 -17.72 -33.04 14.41
CA LEU A 9 -17.41 -31.87 15.23
C LEU A 9 -15.95 -31.45 15.05
N GLU A 10 -15.02 -32.42 15.06
CA GLU A 10 -13.59 -32.16 14.89
C GLU A 10 -13.28 -31.53 13.53
N VAL A 11 -13.86 -32.07 12.44
CA VAL A 11 -13.74 -31.48 11.09
C VAL A 11 -14.30 -30.06 11.03
N SER A 12 -15.43 -29.81 11.70
CA SER A 12 -16.05 -28.47 11.76
C SER A 12 -15.14 -27.47 12.49
N TYR A 13 -14.61 -27.85 13.64
CA TYR A 13 -13.67 -27.01 14.40
C TYR A 13 -12.40 -26.73 13.62
N ALA A 14 -11.78 -27.75 13.01
CA ALA A 14 -10.59 -27.57 12.18
C ALA A 14 -10.85 -26.59 11.03
N THR A 15 -11.99 -26.73 10.34
CA THR A 15 -12.37 -25.83 9.24
C THR A 15 -12.53 -24.38 9.70
N LEU A 16 -13.17 -24.15 10.86
CA LEU A 16 -13.35 -22.81 11.42
C LEU A 16 -12.03 -22.18 11.84
N VAL A 17 -11.14 -22.95 12.46
CA VAL A 17 -9.81 -22.47 12.87
C VAL A 17 -9.00 -22.09 11.64
N THR A 18 -8.94 -22.94 10.62
CA THR A 18 -8.23 -22.64 9.37
C THR A 18 -8.80 -21.41 8.69
N ALA A 19 -10.14 -21.28 8.58
CA ALA A 19 -10.76 -20.11 7.98
C ALA A 19 -10.43 -18.80 8.74
N MET A 20 -10.35 -18.86 10.08
CA MET A 20 -9.96 -17.73 10.91
C MET A 20 -8.49 -17.36 10.72
N GLU A 21 -7.58 -18.35 10.71
CA GLU A 21 -6.15 -18.16 10.48
C GLU A 21 -5.90 -17.56 9.08
N GLU A 22 -6.52 -18.11 8.04
CA GLU A 22 -6.46 -17.57 6.67
C GLU A 22 -7.03 -16.16 6.57
N GLY A 23 -8.09 -15.86 7.32
CA GLY A 23 -8.67 -14.51 7.37
C GLY A 23 -7.71 -13.50 8.00
N LEU A 24 -7.07 -13.89 9.11
CA LEU A 24 -6.10 -13.05 9.80
C LEU A 24 -4.85 -12.82 8.96
N GLU A 25 -4.33 -13.88 8.34
CA GLU A 25 -3.12 -13.80 7.52
C GLU A 25 -3.35 -12.92 6.29
N ARG A 26 -4.45 -13.13 5.56
CA ARG A 26 -4.82 -12.26 4.43
C ARG A 26 -4.99 -10.80 4.85
N GLY A 27 -5.68 -10.55 5.96
CA GLY A 27 -5.86 -9.20 6.48
C GLY A 27 -4.53 -8.51 6.81
N ARG A 28 -3.58 -9.26 7.38
CA ARG A 28 -2.23 -8.78 7.70
C ARG A 28 -1.42 -8.49 6.45
N GLU A 29 -1.43 -9.39 5.47
CA GLU A 29 -0.72 -9.24 4.20
C GLU A 29 -1.25 -8.04 3.40
N GLU A 30 -2.57 -7.96 3.20
CA GLU A 30 -3.19 -6.83 2.50
C GLU A 30 -2.94 -5.50 3.21
N GLY A 31 -3.01 -5.48 4.55
CA GLY A 31 -2.75 -4.27 5.33
C GLY A 31 -1.31 -3.78 5.17
N LEU A 32 -0.35 -4.71 5.19
CA LEU A 32 1.06 -4.40 5.00
C LEU A 32 1.33 -3.91 3.57
N GLU A 33 0.81 -4.59 2.56
CA GLU A 33 0.98 -4.21 1.15
C GLU A 33 0.43 -2.80 0.88
N LYS A 34 -0.82 -2.54 1.29
CA LYS A 34 -1.46 -1.22 1.17
C LYS A 34 -0.68 -0.14 1.93
N GLY A 35 -0.15 -0.47 3.11
CA GLY A 35 0.66 0.46 3.91
C GLY A 35 1.99 0.81 3.24
N LEU A 36 2.69 -0.19 2.69
CA LEU A 36 3.96 0.02 1.99
C LEU A 36 3.78 0.80 0.69
N GLU A 37 2.73 0.50 -0.09
CA GLU A 37 2.43 1.21 -1.32
C GLU A 37 2.14 2.70 -1.05
N ARG A 38 1.24 2.98 -0.10
CA ARG A 38 0.91 4.36 0.31
C ARG A 38 2.13 5.11 0.84
N GLY A 39 2.91 4.49 1.73
CA GLY A 39 4.11 5.12 2.28
C GLY A 39 5.15 5.44 1.21
N ARG A 40 5.31 4.55 0.21
CA ARG A 40 6.20 4.80 -0.94
C ARG A 40 5.70 5.96 -1.79
N GLU A 41 4.41 6.01 -2.10
CA GLU A 41 3.82 7.10 -2.89
C GLU A 41 3.92 8.45 -2.17
N GLU A 42 3.54 8.50 -0.89
CA GLU A 42 3.63 9.71 -0.07
C GLU A 42 5.07 10.21 0.04
N GLY A 43 6.04 9.30 0.23
CA GLY A 43 7.46 9.62 0.26
C GLY A 43 7.95 10.23 -1.06
N LEU A 44 7.56 9.65 -2.20
CA LEU A 44 7.92 10.18 -3.53
C LEU A 44 7.32 11.57 -3.77
N ILE A 45 6.05 11.78 -3.41
CA ILE A 45 5.38 13.08 -3.54
C ILE A 45 6.06 14.13 -2.65
N TYR A 46 6.36 13.77 -1.40
CA TYR A 46 7.04 14.66 -0.46
C TYR A 46 8.42 15.08 -0.98
N SER A 47 9.24 14.12 -1.44
CA SER A 47 10.55 14.41 -2.04
C SER A 47 10.44 15.26 -3.30
N ALA A 48 9.51 14.95 -4.20
CA ALA A 48 9.30 15.73 -5.43
C ALA A 48 8.92 17.18 -5.12
N ARG A 49 8.01 17.40 -4.17
CA ARG A 49 7.62 18.75 -3.72
C ARG A 49 8.78 19.52 -3.12
N ASN A 50 9.59 18.88 -2.27
CA ASN A 50 10.77 19.54 -1.70
C ASN A 50 11.79 19.92 -2.78
N PHE A 51 12.01 19.07 -3.79
CA PHE A 51 12.90 19.41 -4.91
C PHE A 51 12.35 20.56 -5.76
N LEU A 52 11.05 20.58 -6.03
CA LEU A 52 10.40 21.70 -6.74
C LEU A 52 10.56 23.01 -5.96
N LEU A 53 10.33 22.99 -4.65
CA LEU A 53 10.52 24.16 -3.78
C LEU A 53 11.98 24.61 -3.71
N ALA A 54 12.93 23.68 -3.83
CA ALA A 54 14.36 23.98 -3.92
C ALA A 54 14.80 24.49 -5.31
N GLY A 55 13.88 24.56 -6.29
CA GLY A 55 14.17 25.03 -7.65
C GLY A 55 14.89 24.01 -8.53
N VAL A 56 14.81 22.71 -8.18
CA VAL A 56 15.36 21.64 -9.03
C VAL A 56 14.50 21.47 -10.28
N ASP A 57 15.16 21.23 -11.41
CA ASP A 57 14.49 21.04 -12.70
C ASP A 57 13.60 19.78 -12.72
N ILE A 58 12.46 19.90 -13.41
CA ILE A 58 11.41 18.88 -13.47
C ILE A 58 11.93 17.58 -14.11
N ASP A 59 12.78 17.69 -15.15
CA ASP A 59 13.35 16.52 -15.83
C ASP A 59 14.30 15.76 -14.89
N ILE A 60 15.07 16.48 -14.07
CA ILE A 60 15.96 15.87 -13.06
C ILE A 60 15.14 15.14 -12.00
N ILE A 61 14.05 15.76 -11.51
CA ILE A 61 13.17 15.15 -10.50
C ILE A 61 12.51 13.89 -11.04
N SER A 62 11.95 13.96 -12.25
CA SER A 62 11.30 12.84 -12.93
C SER A 62 12.25 11.63 -13.03
N ASN A 63 13.48 11.86 -13.52
CA ASN A 63 14.48 10.81 -13.66
C ASN A 63 14.97 10.28 -12.30
N SER A 64 15.21 11.16 -11.32
CA SER A 64 15.77 10.76 -10.02
C SER A 64 14.79 9.96 -9.16
N LEU A 65 13.50 10.30 -9.23
CA LEU A 65 12.44 9.65 -8.46
C LEU A 65 11.70 8.56 -9.24
N ASN A 66 12.08 8.35 -10.52
CA ASN A 66 11.38 7.47 -11.45
C ASN A 66 9.86 7.78 -11.50
N LEU A 67 9.53 9.07 -11.54
CA LEU A 67 8.16 9.56 -11.63
C LEU A 67 7.89 10.03 -13.07
N PRO A 68 6.68 9.81 -13.61
CA PRO A 68 6.29 10.38 -14.90
C PRO A 68 6.43 11.90 -14.89
N LEU A 69 6.94 12.48 -15.97
CA LEU A 69 7.11 13.94 -16.09
C LEU A 69 5.79 14.69 -15.85
N GLU A 70 4.68 14.15 -16.39
CA GLU A 70 3.33 14.67 -16.17
C GLU A 70 2.98 14.76 -14.68
N ARG A 71 3.39 13.77 -13.87
CA ARG A 71 3.12 13.77 -12.44
C ARG A 71 3.88 14.87 -11.72
N VAL A 72 5.15 15.10 -12.08
CA VAL A 72 5.96 16.18 -11.50
C VAL A 72 5.39 17.56 -11.89
N LEU A 73 4.94 17.72 -13.15
CA LEU A 73 4.26 18.93 -13.62
C LEU A 73 2.96 19.21 -12.86
N GLN A 74 2.14 18.18 -12.62
CA GLN A 74 0.94 18.31 -11.80
C GLN A 74 1.28 18.82 -10.38
N LEU A 75 2.28 18.23 -9.74
CA LEU A 75 2.73 18.65 -8.40
C LEU A 75 3.22 20.10 -8.38
N GLN A 76 3.92 20.55 -9.44
CA GLN A 76 4.34 21.94 -9.56
C GLN A 76 3.15 22.89 -9.68
N ASN A 77 2.15 22.53 -10.50
CA ASN A 77 0.92 23.31 -10.64
C ASN A 77 0.13 23.37 -9.33
N GLU A 78 0.04 22.27 -8.58
CA GLU A 78 -0.57 22.24 -7.25
C GLU A 78 0.12 23.20 -6.28
N LEU A 79 1.46 23.28 -6.29
CA LEU A 79 2.20 24.22 -5.43
C LEU A 79 1.92 25.67 -5.82
N ASN A 80 1.93 25.98 -7.11
CA ASN A 80 1.68 27.33 -7.62
C ASN A 80 0.23 27.78 -7.40
N ALA A 81 -0.74 26.86 -7.43
CA ALA A 81 -2.15 27.16 -7.19
C ALA A 81 -2.48 27.44 -5.72
N ASN A 82 -1.61 26.99 -4.80
CA ASN A 82 -1.75 27.20 -3.35
C ASN A 82 -0.92 28.37 -2.82
N THR A 83 -0.28 29.14 -3.70
CA THR A 83 0.52 30.35 -3.39
C THR A 83 -0.23 31.59 -3.85
#